data_AF-A0A848D5L3-F1
#
_entry.id   AF-A0A848D5L3-F1
#
_cell.length_a   1.000
_cell.length_b   1.000
_cell.length_c   1.000
_cell.angle_alpha   90.00
_cell.angle_beta   90.00
_cell.angle_gamma   90.00
#
_symmetry.space_group_name_H-M   'P 1'
#
loop_
_entity.id
_entity.type
_entity.pdbx_description
1 polymer ?
#
loop_
_entity_poly.entity_id
_entity_poly.type
_entity_poly.pdbx_seq_one_letter_code
_entity_poly.pdbx_strand_id
1 'polypeptide(L)'
;MYNYAQLNESNIVVGISQLSNKVDLSNMILLESYDTSLLGATYDEESGEFVPAPPPEPVPQGPDPIEQLQAENAALMMQVAQLEAKNEQQAGDTAFLILKNAELEAQATQTAQEQASLLMELTMKGVI
;
A
#
# COMPACT_ATOMS: atom_id res chain seq x y z
N MET A 1 -46.83 -12.34 -29.75
CA MET A 1 -45.75 -11.82 -28.89
C MET A 1 -44.92 -10.87 -29.72
N TYR A 2 -44.58 -9.72 -29.16
CA TYR A 2 -43.88 -8.63 -29.83
C TYR A 2 -42.64 -8.27 -29.02
N ASN A 3 -41.48 -8.20 -29.66
CA ASN A 3 -40.22 -7.86 -29.02
C ASN A 3 -39.94 -6.37 -29.23
N TYR A 4 -39.45 -5.69 -28.21
CA TYR A 4 -39.20 -4.25 -28.24
C TYR A 4 -37.86 -3.90 -27.62
N ALA A 5 -37.12 -3.02 -28.26
CA ALA A 5 -36.01 -2.30 -27.66
C ALA A 5 -36.55 -1.06 -26.93
N GLN A 6 -36.25 -0.95 -25.63
CA GLN A 6 -36.56 0.20 -24.80
C GLN A 6 -35.42 1.19 -24.86
N LEU A 7 -35.71 2.42 -25.28
CA LEU A 7 -34.75 3.51 -25.38
C LEU A 7 -34.81 4.41 -24.15
N ASN A 8 -33.66 4.97 -23.76
CA ASN A 8 -33.58 6.09 -22.83
C ASN A 8 -33.65 7.44 -23.58
N GLU A 9 -33.54 8.54 -22.83
CA GLU A 9 -33.58 9.92 -23.37
C GLU A 9 -32.45 10.24 -24.37
N SER A 10 -31.40 9.40 -24.43
CA SER A 10 -30.27 9.54 -25.37
C SER A 10 -30.35 8.56 -26.54
N ASN A 11 -31.52 7.95 -26.77
CA ASN A 11 -31.76 6.91 -27.79
C ASN A 11 -30.88 5.66 -27.61
N ILE A 12 -30.41 5.38 -26.40
CA ILE A 12 -29.64 4.17 -26.10
C ILE A 12 -30.59 3.08 -25.61
N VAL A 13 -30.43 1.88 -26.16
CA VAL A 13 -31.19 0.71 -25.74
C VAL A 13 -30.77 0.30 -24.32
N VAL A 14 -31.69 0.48 -23.37
CA VAL A 14 -31.48 0.13 -21.95
C VAL A 14 -32.14 -1.19 -21.55
N GLY A 15 -33.04 -1.72 -22.40
CA GLY A 15 -33.73 -2.98 -22.13
C GLY A 15 -34.37 -3.58 -23.36
N ILE A 16 -34.57 -4.90 -23.35
CA ILE A 16 -35.37 -5.62 -24.36
C ILE A 16 -36.59 -6.21 -23.64
N SER A 17 -37.77 -6.04 -24.20
CA SER A 17 -39.02 -6.53 -23.60
C SER A 17 -39.85 -7.31 -24.60
N GLN A 18 -40.52 -8.35 -24.11
CA GLN A 18 -41.44 -9.15 -24.89
C GLN A 18 -42.86 -8.97 -24.35
N LEU A 19 -43.74 -8.42 -25.17
CA LEU A 19 -45.11 -8.07 -24.79
C LEU A 19 -46.13 -8.93 -25.54
N SER A 20 -47.29 -9.19 -24.92
CA SER A 20 -48.38 -9.94 -25.53
C SER A 20 -49.09 -9.16 -26.64
N ASN A 21 -49.13 -7.83 -26.51
CA ASN A 21 -49.81 -6.91 -27.42
C ASN A 21 -48.83 -5.91 -28.05
N LYS A 22 -49.23 -5.32 -29.18
CA LYS A 22 -48.49 -4.20 -29.77
C LYS A 22 -48.63 -2.97 -28.89
N VAL A 23 -47.51 -2.31 -28.66
CA VAL A 23 -47.40 -1.02 -27.99
C VAL A 23 -46.85 -0.01 -29.01
N ASP A 24 -47.45 1.16 -29.02
CA ASP A 24 -47.06 2.30 -29.86
C ASP A 24 -46.59 3.42 -28.94
N LEU A 25 -45.30 3.36 -28.57
CA LEU A 25 -44.63 4.33 -27.71
C LEU A 25 -43.32 4.74 -28.39
N SER A 26 -43.00 6.03 -28.35
CA SER A 26 -41.81 6.60 -29.01
C SER A 26 -40.49 5.99 -28.51
N ASN A 27 -40.45 5.53 -27.26
CA ASN A 27 -39.27 4.90 -26.65
C ASN A 27 -39.25 3.37 -26.78
N MET A 28 -40.15 2.77 -27.58
CA MET A 28 -40.22 1.32 -27.80
C MET A 28 -40.16 1.00 -29.30
N ILE A 29 -38.99 0.54 -29.76
CA ILE A 29 -38.78 0.15 -31.16
C ILE A 29 -39.10 -1.33 -31.32
N LEU A 30 -40.01 -1.67 -32.23
CA LEU A 30 -40.39 -3.07 -32.51
C LEU A 30 -39.22 -3.81 -33.17
N LEU A 31 -38.89 -4.97 -32.63
CA LEU A 31 -37.83 -5.85 -33.13
C LEU A 31 -38.42 -7.10 -33.79
N GLU A 32 -37.76 -7.59 -34.84
CA GLU A 32 -38.10 -8.86 -35.48
C GLU A 32 -37.85 -10.06 -34.55
N SER A 33 -36.83 -9.99 -33.70
CA SER A 33 -36.45 -11.05 -32.76
C SER A 33 -35.99 -10.49 -31.41
N TYR A 34 -35.91 -11.35 -30.40
CA TYR A 34 -35.41 -10.97 -29.07
C TYR A 34 -33.88 -10.99 -29.09
N ASP A 35 -33.27 -9.81 -29.34
CA ASP A 35 -31.82 -9.66 -29.43
C ASP A 35 -31.28 -8.77 -28.31
N THR A 36 -30.62 -9.40 -27.33
CA THR A 36 -29.97 -8.70 -26.22
C THR A 36 -28.65 -8.05 -26.60
N SER A 37 -28.10 -8.36 -27.78
CA SER A 37 -26.86 -7.76 -28.28
C SER A 37 -27.02 -6.28 -28.60
N LEU A 38 -28.26 -5.82 -28.78
CA LEU A 38 -28.61 -4.41 -28.97
C LEU A 38 -28.51 -3.59 -27.68
N LEU A 39 -28.35 -4.20 -26.51
CA LEU A 39 -28.20 -3.46 -25.26
C LEU A 39 -26.97 -2.55 -25.31
N GLY A 40 -27.18 -1.27 -25.01
CA GLY A 40 -26.15 -0.24 -25.13
C GLY A 40 -25.94 0.29 -26.55
N ALA A 41 -26.59 -0.27 -27.58
CA ALA A 41 -26.60 0.32 -28.90
C ALA A 41 -27.40 1.62 -28.91
N THR A 42 -26.98 2.56 -29.74
CA THR A 42 -27.72 3.81 -30.00
C THR A 42 -28.64 3.59 -31.18
N TYR A 43 -29.93 3.86 -31.01
CA TYR A 43 -30.88 3.88 -32.10
C TYR A 43 -30.79 5.20 -32.86
N ASP A 44 -30.53 5.12 -34.16
CA ASP A 44 -30.53 6.28 -35.05
C ASP A 44 -31.92 6.45 -35.65
N GLU A 45 -32.63 7.51 -35.25
CA GLU A 45 -33.99 7.80 -35.71
C GLU A 45 -34.05 8.17 -37.21
N GLU A 46 -32.95 8.67 -37.79
CA GLU A 46 -32.93 9.12 -39.17
C GLU A 46 -32.78 7.94 -40.14
N SER A 47 -31.96 6.94 -39.78
CA SER A 47 -31.76 5.72 -40.56
C SER A 47 -32.69 4.57 -40.17
N GLY A 48 -33.21 4.58 -38.93
CA GLY A 48 -33.98 3.48 -38.36
C GLY A 48 -33.11 2.27 -37.95
N GLU A 49 -31.79 2.45 -37.80
CA GLU A 49 -30.84 1.39 -37.49
C GLU A 49 -30.26 1.50 -36.07
N PHE A 50 -29.80 0.37 -35.53
CA PHE A 50 -29.09 0.32 -34.25
C PHE A 50 -27.57 0.37 -34.49
N VAL A 51 -26.94 1.43 -34.00
CA VAL A 51 -25.49 1.61 -34.04
C VAL A 51 -24.90 1.04 -32.74
N PRO A 52 -24.07 -0.02 -32.81
CA PRO A 52 -23.47 -0.58 -31.61
C PRO A 52 -22.56 0.45 -30.94
N ALA A 53 -22.55 0.46 -29.60
CA ALA A 53 -21.63 1.31 -28.86
C ALA A 53 -20.18 1.00 -29.27
N PRO A 54 -19.31 2.02 -29.34
CA PRO A 54 -17.90 1.79 -29.55
C PRO A 54 -17.36 0.86 -28.45
N PRO A 55 -16.46 -0.08 -28.78
CA PRO A 55 -15.87 -0.97 -27.80
C PRO A 55 -15.21 -0.14 -26.68
N PRO A 56 -15.37 -0.53 -25.40
CA PRO A 56 -14.78 0.21 -24.29
C PRO A 56 -13.26 0.26 -24.45
N GLU A 57 -12.67 1.43 -24.22
CA GLU A 57 -11.21 1.58 -24.23
C GLU A 57 -10.57 0.68 -23.16
N PRO A 58 -9.42 0.06 -23.45
CA PRO A 58 -8.71 -0.72 -22.45
C PRO A 58 -8.22 0.20 -21.33
N VAL A 59 -8.72 -0.04 -20.11
CA VAL A 59 -8.21 0.62 -18.91
C VAL A 59 -6.75 0.20 -18.68
N PRO A 60 -5.82 1.13 -18.43
CA PRO A 60 -4.45 0.80 -18.06
C PRO A 60 -4.44 -0.08 -16.80
N GLN A 61 -3.94 -1.30 -16.92
CA GLN A 61 -3.71 -2.14 -15.75
C GLN A 61 -2.50 -1.57 -15.02
N GLY A 62 -2.68 -1.19 -13.75
CA GLY A 62 -1.58 -0.78 -12.88
C GLY A 62 -0.57 -1.91 -12.64
N PRO A 63 0.52 -1.63 -11.89
CA PRO A 63 1.51 -2.65 -11.55
C PRO A 63 0.85 -3.86 -10.88
N ASP A 64 1.38 -5.05 -11.13
CA ASP A 64 0.87 -6.28 -10.52
C ASP A 64 1.06 -6.21 -8.99
N PRO A 65 -0.01 -6.36 -8.19
CA PRO A 65 0.09 -6.34 -6.72
C PRO A 65 1.08 -7.37 -6.16
N ILE A 66 1.27 -8.51 -6.84
CA ILE A 66 2.19 -9.56 -6.41
C ILE A 66 3.64 -9.10 -6.56
N GLU A 67 3.98 -8.40 -7.65
CA GLU A 67 5.33 -7.86 -7.85
C GLU A 67 5.67 -6.79 -6.82
N GLN A 68 4.71 -5.94 -6.46
CA GLN A 68 4.88 -4.94 -5.39
C GLN A 68 5.17 -5.60 -4.04
N LEU A 69 4.37 -6.60 -3.65
CA LEU A 69 4.57 -7.32 -2.40
C LEU A 69 5.94 -8.04 -2.36
N GLN A 70 6.40 -8.58 -3.48
CA GLN A 70 7.72 -9.21 -3.55
C GLN A 70 8.84 -8.19 -3.35
N ALA A 71 8.73 -7.01 -3.97
CA ALA A 71 9.69 -5.93 -3.79
C ALA A 71 9.73 -5.42 -2.34
N GLU A 72 8.56 -5.24 -1.72
CA GLU A 72 8.44 -4.84 -0.31
C GLU A 72 9.04 -5.88 0.63
N ASN A 73 8.75 -7.17 0.42
CA ASN A 73 9.32 -8.25 1.22
C ASN A 73 10.85 -8.31 1.13
N ALA A 74 11.41 -8.11 -0.06
CA ALA A 74 12.86 -8.04 -0.25
C ALA A 74 13.48 -6.85 0.50
N ALA A 75 12.83 -5.68 0.45
CA ALA A 75 13.28 -4.49 1.17
C ALA A 75 13.21 -4.70 2.70
N LEU A 76 12.14 -5.31 3.20
CA LEU A 76 11.98 -5.64 4.62
C LEU A 76 13.06 -6.60 5.11
N MET A 77 13.38 -7.65 4.34
CA MET A 77 14.47 -8.56 4.70
C MET A 77 15.82 -7.83 4.83
N MET A 78 16.12 -6.92 3.90
CA MET A 78 17.34 -6.12 3.97
C MET A 78 17.36 -5.18 5.18
N GLN A 79 16.22 -4.62 5.55
CA GLN A 79 16.09 -3.75 6.71
C GLN A 79 16.27 -4.53 8.02
N VAL A 80 15.70 -5.74 8.12
CA VAL A 80 15.86 -6.62 9.29
C VAL A 80 17.33 -6.96 9.50
N ALA A 81 18.04 -7.38 8.44
CA ALA A 81 19.46 -7.70 8.54
C ALA A 81 20.31 -6.50 9.00
N GLN A 82 19.99 -5.28 8.55
CA GLN A 82 20.67 -4.07 9.01
C GLN A 82 20.38 -3.74 10.47
N LEU A 83 19.13 -3.91 10.91
CA LEU A 83 18.74 -3.67 12.29
C LEU A 83 19.42 -4.65 13.24
N GLU A 84 19.52 -5.91 12.87
CA GLU A 84 20.23 -6.94 13.65
C GLU A 84 21.72 -6.59 13.79
N ALA A 85 22.40 -6.27 12.67
CA ALA A 85 23.81 -5.87 12.70
C ALA A 85 24.05 -4.62 13.55
N LYS A 86 23.16 -3.63 13.46
CA LYS A 86 23.25 -2.41 14.28
C LYS A 86 23.05 -2.71 15.76
N ASN A 87 22.13 -3.60 16.10
CA ASN A 87 21.87 -3.99 17.48
C ASN A 87 23.08 -4.71 18.10
N GLU A 88 23.69 -5.64 17.36
CA GLU A 88 24.92 -6.31 17.79
C GLU A 88 26.08 -5.33 18.01
N GLN A 89 26.26 -4.39 17.08
CA GLN A 89 27.26 -3.33 17.22
C GLN A 89 27.00 -2.49 18.48
N GLN A 90 25.76 -2.06 18.69
CA GLN A 90 25.38 -1.27 19.85
C GLN A 90 25.58 -2.02 21.17
N ALA A 91 25.32 -3.33 21.20
CA ALA A 91 25.61 -4.17 22.35
C ALA A 91 27.11 -4.22 22.64
N GLY A 92 27.95 -4.34 21.61
CA GLY A 92 29.41 -4.26 21.72
C GLY A 92 29.91 -2.92 22.26
N ASP A 93 29.42 -1.81 21.69
CA ASP A 93 29.77 -0.46 22.13
C ASP A 93 29.37 -0.21 23.58
N THR A 94 28.18 -0.69 23.98
CA THR A 94 27.69 -0.59 25.35
C THR A 94 28.55 -1.40 26.31
N ALA A 95 28.89 -2.64 25.96
CA ALA A 95 29.77 -3.48 26.77
C ALA A 95 31.16 -2.84 26.95
N PHE A 96 31.71 -2.25 25.89
CA PHE A 96 32.97 -1.51 25.94
C PHE A 96 32.91 -0.32 26.89
N LEU A 97 31.84 0.48 26.82
CA LEU A 97 31.65 1.63 27.72
C LEU A 97 31.50 1.21 29.18
N ILE A 98 30.79 0.11 29.45
CA ILE A 98 30.65 -0.45 30.80
C ILE A 98 32.03 -0.85 31.35
N LEU A 99 32.84 -1.56 30.57
CA LEU A 99 34.19 -1.96 30.99
C LEU A 99 35.07 -0.75 31.28
N LYS A 100 35.06 0.25 30.39
CA LYS A 100 35.84 1.48 30.57
C LYS A 100 35.41 2.26 31.81
N ASN A 101 34.12 2.33 32.11
CA ASN A 101 33.64 2.99 33.32
C ASN A 101 34.08 2.23 34.59
N ALA A 102 33.99 0.90 34.59
CA ALA A 102 34.48 0.09 35.71
C ALA A 102 35.99 0.28 35.96
N GLU A 103 36.79 0.37 34.89
CA GLU A 103 38.22 0.68 34.99
C GLU A 103 38.47 2.09 35.58
N LEU A 104 37.72 3.09 35.13
CA LEU A 104 37.83 4.46 35.65
C LEU A 104 37.44 4.55 37.13
N GLU A 105 36.40 3.83 37.56
CA GLU A 105 35.98 3.76 38.96
C GLU A 105 37.06 3.08 39.84
N ALA A 106 37.67 2.01 39.34
CA ALA A 106 38.77 1.33 40.03
C ALA A 106 39.99 2.26 40.17
N GLN A 107 40.34 2.98 39.10
CA GLN A 107 41.44 3.94 39.11
C GLN A 107 41.18 5.10 40.09
N ALA A 108 39.97 5.67 40.07
CA ALA A 108 39.59 6.73 40.99
C ALA A 108 39.68 6.27 42.46
N THR A 109 39.26 5.04 42.74
CA THR A 109 39.36 4.44 44.08
C THR A 109 40.82 4.27 44.51
N GLN A 110 41.67 3.76 43.61
CA GLN A 110 43.10 3.59 43.88
C GLN A 110 43.78 4.93 44.15
N THR A 111 43.56 5.93 43.30
CA THR A 111 44.13 7.28 43.50
C THR A 111 43.69 7.89 44.83
N ALA A 112 42.42 7.71 45.23
CA ALA A 112 41.94 8.17 46.52
C ALA A 112 42.65 7.48 47.70
N GLN A 113 42.91 6.17 47.61
CA GLN A 113 43.66 5.41 48.63
C GLN A 113 45.13 5.85 48.71
N GLU A 114 45.78 6.06 47.57
CA GLU A 114 47.16 6.56 47.49
C GLU A 114 47.28 7.96 48.13
N GLN A 115 46.34 8.85 47.82
CA GLN A 115 46.28 10.19 48.43
C GLN A 115 46.07 10.13 49.94
N ALA A 116 45.16 9.28 50.42
CA ALA A 116 44.93 9.09 51.86
C ALA A 116 46.17 8.55 52.58
N SER A 117 46.89 7.62 51.94
CA SER A 117 48.13 7.04 52.48
C SER A 117 49.23 8.09 52.58
N LEU A 118 49.41 8.90 51.53
CA LEU A 118 50.38 10.00 51.53
C LEU A 118 50.05 11.04 52.61
N LEU A 119 48.78 11.39 52.78
CA LEU A 119 48.34 12.34 53.80
C LEU A 119 48.69 11.83 55.21
N MET A 120 48.40 10.56 55.51
CA MET A 120 48.78 9.94 56.77
C MET A 120 50.29 9.96 57.01
N GLU A 121 51.10 9.67 55.99
CA GLU A 121 52.56 9.70 56.09
C GLU A 121 53.09 11.11 56.37
N LEU A 122 52.56 12.13 55.68
CA LEU A 122 52.95 13.52 55.88
C LEU A 122 52.57 14.03 57.28
N THR A 123 51.40 13.64 57.79
CA THR A 123 50.99 13.91 59.18
C THR A 123 51.92 13.21 60.18
N MET A 124 52.28 11.94 59.96
CA MET A 124 53.22 11.22 60.84
C MET A 124 54.61 11.86 60.85
N LYS A 125 55.06 12.42 59.72
CA LYS A 125 56.33 13.14 59.61
C LYS A 125 56.28 14.59 60.14
N GLY A 126 55.10 15.09 60.54
CA GLY A 126 54.92 16.46 61.04
C GLY A 126 55.16 17.55 59.99
N VAL A 127 55.02 17.23 58.71
CA VAL A 127 55.22 18.17 57.59
C VAL A 127 54.00 19.08 57.40
N ILE A 128 52.83 18.61 57.83
CA ILE A 128 51.52 19.28 57.83
C ILE A 128 50.78 18.96 59.12
#